data_AF-A0A2H1GG20-F1
#
_entry.id   AF-A0A2H1GG20-F1
#
_cell.length_a   1.000
_cell.length_b   1.000
_cell.length_c   1.000
_cell.angle_alpha   90.00
_cell.angle_beta   90.00
_cell.angle_gamma   90.00
#
_symmetry.space_group_name_H-M   'P 1'
#
loop_
_entity.id
_entity.type
_entity.pdbx_description
1 polymer ?
#
loop_
_entity_poly.entity_id
_entity_poly.type
_entity_poly.pdbx_seq_one_letter_code
_entity_poly.pdbx_strand_id
1 'polypeptide(L)'
;MARLQSLAAVTRGGASLLRPQAHRIAAPCVQKRYQGLQLGPQLPGQQDDPEDDPKGPGGKDGSSWKPTAFRMAESALTTLASVVILGAVGYGYTRYYKHMVLQKMENAFKPGDPILDLAATAKQGSATGGTILVDEDKNREHWVLREEQALIDAIISGKSRGQYHLLVGEKGTGKSSMLIDAMAKVDGEGCAMFDAHANPEIFRIRLGKALDFEFHEDNIGSLFSIRGPRDAGAILDVERALNKLEKIALKRREQLGRPVILILNSMHLLRDDEAGKDLLELIQQRAEMWAASNLATIVFNSDDYWIYERLKQYATRMNVIRILDLNKSKSIAALQNYRLKYKNDSPSMEILEQVYDKVGGRMSYLNKVAKSNDMLRTADDICRSEKTWFLNQCWILGEEMDDDVMDQQKYASAAMVLAKALVDLEKEMDKTYDSDHGHILPEIPLHKARQIMTRADFIQSYDAINLFAIDSNAKVRADSVPMMNAFREICAEEGFDEYLEATLDRISAIESLGRTRELTIKDLWHGGKYRVKTEGWKGQATGGLTFEVEKPPEEEDKDDA
;
A
#
# COMPACT_ATOMS: atom_id res chain seq x y z
N MET A 1 7.94 -7.36 64.83
CA MET A 1 8.88 -6.25 65.09
C MET A 1 10.25 -6.63 64.56
N ALA A 2 10.87 -5.70 63.82
CA ALA A 2 12.32 -5.44 63.69
C ALA A 2 13.27 -6.64 63.51
N ARG A 3 13.77 -6.82 62.28
CA ARG A 3 15.11 -6.37 61.79
C ARG A 3 16.27 -7.22 62.32
N LEU A 4 17.03 -7.79 61.39
CA LEU A 4 18.48 -7.60 61.34
C LEU A 4 19.01 -7.89 59.94
N GLN A 5 19.47 -6.82 59.30
CA GLN A 5 20.38 -6.80 58.17
C GLN A 5 21.79 -7.20 58.64
N SER A 6 22.62 -7.76 57.75
CA SER A 6 23.94 -7.20 57.38
C SER A 6 24.87 -8.26 56.76
N LEU A 7 25.76 -7.77 55.89
CA LEU A 7 26.97 -8.37 55.29
C LEU A 7 26.73 -9.19 54.00
N ALA A 8 27.44 -8.98 52.88
CA ALA A 8 28.60 -8.15 52.59
C ALA A 8 28.75 -7.94 51.08
N ALA A 9 29.25 -6.77 50.66
CA ALA A 9 30.01 -6.62 49.42
C ALA A 9 30.85 -5.33 49.49
N VAL A 10 32.17 -5.51 49.63
CA VAL A 10 33.20 -4.51 49.36
C VAL A 10 34.11 -5.12 48.31
N THR A 11 34.23 -4.49 47.15
CA THR A 11 35.54 -4.08 46.60
C THR A 11 35.37 -3.14 45.40
N ARG A 12 36.18 -2.08 45.47
CA ARG A 12 36.35 -0.93 44.58
C ARG A 12 36.77 -1.30 43.14
N GLY A 13 36.45 -0.41 42.20
CA GLY A 13 37.20 -0.26 40.95
C GLY A 13 36.41 0.48 39.89
N GLY A 14 36.46 1.82 39.91
CA GLY A 14 35.80 2.65 38.91
C GLY A 14 36.44 2.53 37.53
N ALA A 15 35.60 2.36 36.51
CA ALA A 15 35.92 2.62 35.11
C ALA A 15 34.65 3.12 34.40
N SER A 16 34.70 4.40 34.03
CA SER A 16 34.08 5.01 32.83
C SER A 16 32.74 4.45 32.30
N LEU A 17 31.65 5.16 32.56
CA LEU A 17 30.43 5.08 31.76
C LEU A 17 30.68 5.68 30.36
N LEU A 18 30.85 4.82 29.36
CA LEU A 18 30.79 5.20 27.94
C LEU A 18 29.46 4.72 27.35
N ARG A 19 28.59 5.71 27.07
CA ARG A 19 27.41 5.57 26.18
C ARG A 19 27.89 5.17 24.77
N PRO A 20 27.19 4.29 24.05
CA PRO A 20 27.41 4.14 22.61
C PRO A 20 26.75 5.33 21.89
N GLN A 21 27.58 6.32 21.53
CA GLN A 21 27.20 7.36 20.58
C GLN A 21 27.21 6.78 19.16
N ALA A 22 26.11 6.98 18.44
CA ALA A 22 26.00 6.73 17.02
C ALA A 22 27.04 7.57 16.26
N HIS A 23 27.89 6.91 15.48
CA HIS A 23 28.80 7.55 14.55
C HIS A 23 27.99 8.20 13.41
N ARG A 24 27.71 9.50 13.56
CA ARG A 24 27.46 10.42 12.44
C ARG A 24 28.81 10.78 11.84
N ILE A 25 29.02 10.44 10.57
CA ILE A 25 30.13 10.97 9.78
C ILE A 25 29.79 12.44 9.49
N ALA A 26 30.35 13.34 10.28
CA ALA A 26 30.32 14.78 10.06
C ALA A 26 31.54 15.14 9.19
N ALA A 27 31.30 15.49 7.92
CA ALA A 27 32.30 16.11 7.08
C ALA A 27 32.51 17.58 7.51
N PRO A 28 33.75 18.10 7.52
CA PRO A 28 34.03 19.46 7.97
C PRO A 28 33.51 20.48 6.97
N CYS A 29 32.48 21.23 7.39
CA CYS A 29 32.05 22.47 6.74
C CYS A 29 33.12 23.55 6.98
N VAL A 30 33.99 23.75 5.99
CA VAL A 30 34.90 24.91 5.95
C VAL A 30 34.06 26.13 5.57
N GLN A 31 33.72 26.91 6.59
CA GLN A 31 33.01 28.17 6.47
C GLN A 31 33.97 29.25 5.95
N LYS A 32 34.25 29.24 4.64
CA LYS A 32 34.86 30.38 3.96
C LYS A 32 33.77 31.41 3.66
N ARG A 33 33.81 32.47 4.46
CA ARG A 33 33.15 33.77 4.25
C ARG A 33 33.49 34.26 2.83
N TYR A 34 32.55 34.17 1.91
CA TYR A 34 32.57 34.96 0.68
C TYR A 34 31.37 35.89 0.69
N GLN A 35 31.70 37.17 0.64
CA GLN A 35 30.80 38.30 0.50
C GLN A 35 29.96 38.16 -0.77
N GLY A 36 28.76 38.73 -0.72
CA GLY A 36 27.74 38.62 -1.75
C GLY A 36 28.21 39.00 -3.15
N LEU A 37 27.69 38.26 -4.13
CA LEU A 37 27.74 38.60 -5.55
C LEU A 37 26.31 38.58 -6.07
N GLN A 38 25.73 39.77 -6.19
CA GLN A 38 24.62 40.03 -7.10
C GLN A 38 25.20 40.05 -8.52
N LEU A 39 24.85 39.06 -9.35
CA LEU A 39 25.05 39.16 -10.80
C LEU A 39 23.70 39.55 -11.44
N GLY A 40 23.50 40.86 -11.61
CA GLY A 40 22.70 41.39 -12.71
C GLY A 40 23.64 41.69 -13.89
N PRO A 41 23.17 41.61 -15.16
CA PRO A 41 24.00 42.03 -16.29
C PRO A 41 24.22 43.55 -16.22
N GLN A 42 25.47 43.96 -16.00
CA GLN A 42 25.92 45.34 -16.13
C GLN A 42 25.98 45.72 -17.63
N LEU A 43 25.32 46.83 -17.97
CA LEU A 43 25.50 47.55 -19.23
C LEU A 43 26.96 48.07 -19.32
N PRO A 44 27.63 48.03 -20.49
CA PRO A 44 28.90 48.71 -20.65
C PRO A 44 28.71 50.23 -20.56
N GLY A 45 29.27 50.80 -19.49
CA GLY A 45 29.48 52.23 -19.33
C GLY A 45 30.61 52.75 -20.21
N GLN A 46 30.45 54.02 -20.57
CA GLN A 46 31.20 54.85 -21.49
C GLN A 46 32.46 55.46 -20.86
N GLN A 47 33.55 55.63 -21.63
CA GLN A 47 34.36 56.85 -21.71
C GLN A 47 35.52 56.68 -22.69
N ASP A 48 35.62 57.60 -23.66
CA ASP A 48 36.79 58.46 -23.85
C ASP A 48 36.47 59.45 -24.98
N ASP A 49 36.21 60.71 -24.61
CA ASP A 49 36.40 61.87 -25.49
C ASP A 49 37.86 62.34 -25.32
N PRO A 50 38.49 62.83 -26.39
CA PRO A 50 38.98 64.20 -26.32
C PRO A 50 38.70 65.04 -27.57
N GLU A 51 38.12 66.21 -27.29
CA GLU A 51 38.33 67.58 -27.79
C GLU A 51 38.48 67.93 -29.30
N ASP A 52 37.80 69.07 -29.57
CA ASP A 52 38.05 70.16 -30.52
C ASP A 52 37.48 70.14 -31.97
N ASP A 53 36.51 71.04 -32.14
CA ASP A 53 35.98 71.63 -33.39
C ASP A 53 37.06 72.47 -34.11
N PRO A 54 37.04 72.69 -35.45
CA PRO A 54 36.12 73.70 -35.98
C PRO A 54 35.62 73.57 -37.45
N LYS A 55 34.40 74.07 -37.68
CA LYS A 55 33.88 74.83 -38.84
C LYS A 55 34.22 74.40 -40.29
N GLY A 56 33.16 74.21 -41.09
CA GLY A 56 33.12 74.70 -42.48
C GLY A 56 32.25 73.88 -43.45
N PRO A 57 31.67 74.49 -44.51
CA PRO A 57 30.26 74.28 -44.84
C PRO A 57 29.99 73.60 -46.20
N GLY A 58 28.77 73.08 -46.34
CA GLY A 58 28.08 73.04 -47.63
C GLY A 58 28.06 71.70 -48.36
N GLY A 59 26.86 71.29 -48.78
CA GLY A 59 26.66 70.20 -49.73
C GLY A 59 25.27 69.60 -49.65
N LYS A 60 24.33 70.12 -50.43
CA LYS A 60 23.14 69.37 -50.86
C LYS A 60 23.62 68.09 -51.55
N ASP A 61 22.99 66.95 -51.29
CA ASP A 61 22.42 66.09 -52.33
C ASP A 61 21.94 64.72 -51.81
N GLY A 62 20.75 64.33 -52.30
CA GLY A 62 20.49 62.99 -52.84
C GLY A 62 20.70 61.75 -51.96
N SER A 63 19.58 61.23 -51.44
CA SER A 63 19.29 59.78 -51.33
C SER A 63 20.47 58.84 -51.01
N SER A 64 20.68 58.53 -49.72
CA SER A 64 21.51 57.39 -49.31
C SER A 64 20.77 56.46 -48.35
N TRP A 65 19.61 55.95 -48.78
CA TRP A 65 18.91 54.85 -48.10
C TRP A 65 19.57 53.49 -48.38
N LYS A 66 20.41 53.37 -49.42
CA LYS A 66 21.05 52.11 -49.82
C LYS A 66 22.01 51.51 -48.77
N PRO A 67 22.99 52.25 -48.20
CA PRO A 67 23.89 51.67 -47.20
C PRO A 67 23.18 51.38 -45.86
N THR A 68 22.19 52.20 -45.48
CA THR A 68 21.37 51.98 -44.28
C THR A 68 20.45 50.76 -44.44
N ALA A 69 19.80 50.62 -45.60
CA ALA A 69 18.99 49.44 -45.93
C ALA A 69 19.85 48.16 -46.02
N PHE A 70 21.08 48.27 -46.51
CA PHE A 70 22.02 47.13 -46.54
C PHE A 70 22.42 46.69 -45.13
N ARG A 71 22.73 47.64 -44.23
CA ARG A 71 23.03 47.31 -42.81
C ARG A 71 21.81 46.77 -42.05
N MET A 72 20.61 47.28 -42.36
CA MET A 72 19.36 46.72 -41.84
C MET A 72 19.11 45.30 -42.36
N ALA A 73 19.39 45.02 -43.64
CA ALA A 73 19.28 43.69 -44.21
C ALA A 73 20.32 42.72 -43.61
N GLU A 74 21.55 43.16 -43.39
CA GLU A 74 22.61 42.37 -42.74
C GLU A 74 22.23 42.03 -41.29
N SER A 75 21.73 43.01 -40.54
CA SER A 75 21.24 42.80 -39.16
C SER A 75 20.03 41.87 -39.12
N ALA A 76 19.09 42.03 -40.06
CA ALA A 76 17.93 41.16 -40.19
C ALA A 76 18.33 39.72 -40.55
N LEU A 77 19.28 39.54 -41.48
CA LEU A 77 19.81 38.23 -41.84
C LEU A 77 20.54 37.55 -40.67
N THR A 78 21.32 38.31 -39.90
CA THR A 78 22.03 37.80 -38.72
C THR A 78 21.04 37.33 -37.65
N THR A 79 19.97 38.11 -37.43
CA THR A 79 18.89 37.77 -36.48
C THR A 79 18.09 36.56 -36.97
N LEU A 80 17.83 36.46 -38.28
CA LEU A 80 17.13 35.31 -38.85
C LEU A 80 17.99 34.04 -38.76
N ALA A 81 19.29 34.15 -39.04
CA ALA A 81 20.24 33.05 -38.89
C ALA A 81 20.31 32.56 -37.43
N SER A 82 20.35 33.47 -36.45
CA SER A 82 20.37 33.09 -35.03
C SER A 82 19.07 32.39 -34.61
N VAL A 83 17.90 32.86 -35.05
CA VAL A 83 16.60 32.21 -34.83
C VAL A 83 16.55 30.82 -35.48
N VAL A 84 17.06 30.68 -36.70
CA VAL A 84 17.11 29.38 -37.41
C VAL A 84 18.02 28.40 -36.67
N ILE A 85 19.19 28.82 -36.22
CA ILE A 85 20.11 27.99 -35.43
C ILE A 85 19.45 27.57 -34.11
N LEU A 86 18.83 28.51 -33.40
CA LEU A 86 18.07 28.22 -32.18
C LEU A 86 16.95 27.21 -32.41
N GLY A 87 16.18 27.37 -33.49
CA GLY A 87 15.13 26.43 -33.88
C GLY A 87 15.67 25.04 -34.20
N ALA A 88 16.78 24.96 -34.95
CA ALA A 88 17.44 23.70 -35.30
C ALA A 88 18.00 22.98 -34.06
N VAL A 89 18.67 23.72 -33.15
CA VAL A 89 19.19 23.18 -31.89
C VAL A 89 18.06 22.71 -30.98
N GLY A 90 16.99 23.51 -30.83
CA GLY A 90 15.82 23.13 -30.03
C GLY A 90 15.11 21.89 -30.56
N TYR A 91 14.97 21.77 -31.89
CA TYR A 91 14.40 20.58 -32.54
C TYR A 91 15.30 19.35 -32.38
N GLY A 92 16.61 19.50 -32.62
CA GLY A 92 17.61 18.45 -32.46
C GLY A 92 17.64 17.92 -31.03
N TYR A 93 17.66 18.82 -30.04
CA TYR A 93 17.59 18.47 -28.63
C TYR A 93 16.30 17.72 -28.29
N THR A 94 15.15 18.18 -28.77
CA THR A 94 13.86 17.51 -28.51
C THR A 94 13.82 16.10 -29.08
N ARG A 95 14.35 15.90 -30.30
CA ARG A 95 14.48 14.58 -30.94
C ARG A 95 15.42 13.67 -30.16
N TYR A 96 16.61 14.16 -29.82
CA TYR A 96 17.60 13.43 -29.04
C TYR A 96 17.05 13.01 -27.69
N TYR A 97 16.43 13.95 -26.97
CA TYR A 97 15.84 13.71 -25.65
C TYR A 97 14.72 12.66 -25.69
N LYS A 98 13.80 12.74 -26.68
CA LYS A 98 12.77 11.71 -26.86
C LYS A 98 13.37 10.34 -27.13
N HIS A 99 14.45 10.26 -27.91
CA HIS A 99 15.16 9.01 -28.17
C HIS A 99 15.83 8.47 -26.90
N MET A 100 16.54 9.32 -26.17
CA MET A 100 17.22 8.96 -24.92
C MET A 100 16.24 8.43 -23.86
N VAL A 101 15.07 9.05 -23.70
CA VAL A 101 14.04 8.58 -22.76
C VAL A 101 13.55 7.18 -23.13
N LEU A 102 13.28 6.91 -24.41
CA LEU A 102 12.86 5.57 -24.84
C LEU A 102 13.97 4.53 -24.64
N GLN A 103 15.23 4.93 -24.85
CA GLN A 103 16.38 4.06 -24.66
C GLN A 103 16.62 3.72 -23.18
N LYS A 104 16.48 4.69 -22.27
CA LYS A 104 16.50 4.46 -20.81
C LYS A 104 15.43 3.46 -20.40
N MET A 105 14.18 3.72 -20.79
CA MET A 105 13.09 2.80 -20.49
C MET A 105 13.26 1.41 -21.11
N GLU A 106 13.89 1.28 -22.28
CA GLU A 106 14.23 -0.02 -22.88
C GLU A 106 15.31 -0.77 -22.06
N ASN A 107 16.21 -0.05 -21.39
CA ASN A 107 17.20 -0.66 -20.49
C ASN A 107 16.57 -1.28 -19.25
N ALA A 108 15.43 -0.75 -18.78
CA ALA A 108 14.72 -1.32 -17.64
C ALA A 108 14.23 -2.76 -17.86
N PHE A 109 14.14 -3.22 -19.11
CA PHE A 109 13.71 -4.57 -19.48
C PHE A 109 14.85 -5.45 -19.98
N LYS A 110 16.12 -5.03 -19.80
CA LYS A 110 17.30 -5.86 -20.10
C LYS A 110 17.61 -6.78 -18.91
N PRO A 111 18.47 -7.80 -19.09
CA PRO A 111 18.80 -8.70 -18.00
C PRO A 111 19.55 -7.98 -16.87
N GLY A 112 19.40 -8.47 -15.64
CA GLY A 112 20.02 -7.89 -14.43
C GLY A 112 19.17 -6.85 -13.72
N ASP A 113 17.87 -7.13 -13.50
CA ASP A 113 16.98 -6.25 -12.74
C ASP A 113 17.51 -6.04 -11.29
N PRO A 114 17.65 -4.79 -10.80
CA PRO A 114 18.14 -4.50 -9.44
C PRO A 114 17.37 -5.18 -8.30
N ILE A 115 16.10 -5.53 -8.50
CA ILE A 115 15.30 -6.25 -7.50
C ILE A 115 15.85 -7.65 -7.26
N LEU A 116 16.43 -8.29 -8.28
CA LEU A 116 17.08 -9.59 -8.14
C LEU A 116 18.34 -9.49 -7.29
N ASP A 117 19.11 -8.41 -7.42
CA ASP A 117 20.30 -8.13 -6.59
C ASP A 117 19.93 -7.90 -5.14
N LEU A 118 18.89 -7.12 -4.89
CA LEU A 118 18.35 -6.88 -3.55
C LEU A 118 17.86 -8.19 -2.92
N ALA A 119 17.14 -9.01 -3.69
CA ALA A 119 16.65 -10.30 -3.23
C ALA A 119 17.79 -11.31 -2.95
N ALA A 120 18.86 -11.30 -3.75
CA ALA A 120 20.06 -12.12 -3.53
C ALA A 120 20.79 -11.69 -2.24
N THR A 121 20.97 -10.38 -2.06
CA THR A 121 21.63 -9.81 -0.88
C THR A 121 20.85 -10.13 0.40
N ALA A 122 19.52 -10.00 0.38
CA ALA A 122 18.67 -10.29 1.54
C ALA A 122 18.69 -11.78 1.95
N LYS A 123 18.97 -12.70 1.02
CA LYS A 123 19.00 -14.15 1.28
C LYS A 123 20.37 -14.68 1.65
N GLN A 124 21.46 -14.13 1.09
CA GLN A 124 22.81 -14.72 1.21
C GLN A 124 23.94 -13.71 1.45
N GLY A 125 23.65 -12.41 1.61
CA GLY A 125 24.66 -11.41 1.95
C GLY A 125 25.65 -11.03 0.83
N SER A 126 25.42 -11.49 -0.41
CA SER A 126 26.22 -11.15 -1.59
C SER A 126 25.31 -10.62 -2.72
N ALA A 127 25.75 -9.55 -3.40
CA ALA A 127 25.03 -8.82 -4.43
C ALA A 127 25.56 -9.17 -5.83
N THR A 128 25.18 -10.33 -6.35
CA THR A 128 25.61 -10.84 -7.66
C THR A 128 24.41 -11.31 -8.47
N GLY A 129 23.71 -10.36 -9.07
CA GLY A 129 23.12 -10.43 -10.41
C GLY A 129 22.20 -11.60 -10.70
N GLY A 130 21.31 -12.00 -9.80
CA GLY A 130 20.33 -13.09 -10.00
C GLY A 130 20.91 -14.51 -10.20
N THR A 131 22.15 -14.62 -10.69
CA THR A 131 22.90 -15.84 -11.02
C THR A 131 23.24 -16.69 -9.79
N ILE A 132 23.26 -16.10 -8.60
CA ILE A 132 23.38 -16.85 -7.33
C ILE A 132 22.03 -17.40 -6.86
N LEU A 133 20.91 -16.91 -7.41
CA LEU A 133 19.59 -17.38 -7.00
C LEU A 133 19.20 -18.71 -7.65
N VAL A 134 19.87 -19.14 -8.72
CA VAL A 134 19.58 -20.36 -9.49
C VAL A 134 20.88 -21.16 -9.69
N ASP A 135 20.80 -22.48 -9.75
CA ASP A 135 21.94 -23.38 -10.01
C ASP A 135 22.43 -23.29 -11.46
N GLU A 136 23.45 -24.07 -11.81
CA GLU A 136 24.02 -24.14 -13.17
C GLU A 136 22.99 -24.56 -14.25
N ASP A 137 21.91 -25.25 -13.85
CA ASP A 137 20.79 -25.66 -14.69
C ASP A 137 19.63 -24.64 -14.71
N LYS A 138 19.83 -23.44 -14.14
CA LYS A 138 18.81 -22.38 -13.94
C LYS A 138 17.65 -22.78 -13.03
N ASN A 139 17.81 -23.84 -12.24
CA ASN A 139 16.83 -24.19 -11.22
C ASN A 139 17.16 -23.46 -9.93
N ARG A 140 16.18 -22.79 -9.33
CA ARG A 140 16.31 -22.53 -7.90
C ARG A 140 16.36 -23.89 -7.22
N GLU A 141 17.22 -24.08 -6.21
CA GLU A 141 16.96 -25.15 -5.23
C GLU A 141 15.52 -24.96 -4.75
N HIS A 142 14.60 -25.78 -5.29
CA HIS A 142 13.18 -25.61 -5.08
C HIS A 142 12.91 -25.86 -3.60
N TRP A 143 12.80 -24.79 -2.81
CA TRP A 143 12.51 -24.96 -1.39
C TRP A 143 11.16 -25.64 -1.19
N VAL A 144 10.20 -25.39 -2.10
CA VAL A 144 8.95 -26.14 -2.29
C VAL A 144 8.52 -26.03 -3.75
N LEU A 145 8.27 -27.15 -4.42
CA LEU A 145 7.64 -27.17 -5.74
C LEU A 145 6.14 -26.90 -5.60
N ARG A 146 5.72 -25.68 -5.93
CA ARG A 146 4.30 -25.30 -6.06
C ARG A 146 3.79 -25.63 -7.45
N GLU A 147 2.54 -26.08 -7.56
CA GLU A 147 1.91 -26.42 -8.85
C GLU A 147 1.76 -25.18 -9.73
N GLU A 148 1.48 -24.05 -9.09
CA GLU A 148 1.29 -22.76 -9.73
C GLU A 148 2.61 -22.17 -10.25
N GLN A 149 3.77 -22.64 -9.77
CA GLN A 149 5.07 -22.09 -10.16
C GLN A 149 5.32 -22.24 -11.67
N ALA A 150 4.95 -23.38 -12.26
CA ALA A 150 5.12 -23.60 -13.71
C ALA A 150 4.29 -22.61 -14.54
N LEU A 151 3.08 -22.27 -14.06
CA LEU A 151 2.23 -21.26 -14.70
C LEU A 151 2.86 -19.86 -14.57
N ILE A 152 3.33 -19.49 -13.36
CA ILE A 152 3.98 -18.20 -13.14
C ILE A 152 5.26 -18.08 -14.00
N ASP A 153 6.08 -19.12 -14.06
CA ASP A 153 7.29 -19.15 -14.90
C ASP A 153 6.94 -18.94 -16.39
N ALA A 154 5.84 -19.54 -16.87
CA ALA A 154 5.37 -19.35 -18.24
C ALA A 154 4.84 -17.93 -18.50
N ILE A 155 4.23 -17.29 -17.50
CA ILE A 155 3.76 -15.89 -17.58
C ILE A 155 4.96 -14.94 -17.62
N ILE A 156 5.87 -15.04 -16.64
CA ILE A 156 7.02 -14.14 -16.51
C ILE A 156 8.01 -14.30 -17.68
N SER A 157 8.13 -15.50 -18.26
CA SER A 157 8.94 -15.68 -19.47
C SER A 157 8.31 -15.14 -20.77
N GLY A 158 7.06 -14.65 -20.72
CA GLY A 158 6.34 -14.13 -21.89
C GLY A 158 5.82 -15.21 -22.85
N LYS A 159 5.76 -16.47 -22.39
CA LYS A 159 5.16 -17.58 -23.15
C LYS A 159 3.63 -17.53 -23.10
N SER A 160 3.07 -17.21 -21.94
CA SER A 160 1.64 -16.91 -21.80
C SER A 160 1.32 -15.55 -22.41
N ARG A 161 0.25 -15.46 -23.20
CA ARG A 161 -0.14 -14.24 -23.94
C ARG A 161 -1.66 -14.08 -23.91
N GLY A 162 -2.14 -12.88 -24.21
CA GLY A 162 -3.57 -12.61 -24.39
C GLY A 162 -4.34 -12.33 -23.10
N GLN A 163 -3.67 -12.39 -21.94
CA GLN A 163 -4.23 -12.25 -20.60
C GLN A 163 -3.33 -11.36 -19.73
N TYR A 164 -3.93 -10.79 -18.69
CA TYR A 164 -3.23 -10.24 -17.53
C TYR A 164 -3.65 -11.02 -16.29
N HIS A 165 -2.82 -11.01 -15.26
CA HIS A 165 -2.94 -11.94 -14.16
C HIS A 165 -3.11 -11.20 -12.83
N LEU A 166 -3.96 -11.74 -11.95
CA LEU A 166 -4.08 -11.31 -10.57
C LEU A 166 -3.73 -12.50 -9.67
N LEU A 167 -2.63 -12.38 -8.92
CA LEU A 167 -2.27 -13.30 -7.85
C LEU A 167 -2.98 -12.84 -6.58
N VAL A 168 -3.81 -13.73 -6.03
CA VAL A 168 -4.55 -13.51 -4.78
C VAL A 168 -4.18 -14.61 -3.79
N GLY A 169 -4.09 -14.27 -2.53
CA GLY A 169 -3.90 -15.22 -1.44
C GLY A 169 -3.48 -14.47 -0.18
N GLU A 170 -3.48 -15.13 0.95
CA GLU A 170 -3.25 -14.44 2.22
C GLU A 170 -1.80 -13.95 2.36
N LYS A 171 -1.59 -13.04 3.29
CA LYS A 171 -0.26 -12.53 3.61
C LYS A 171 0.65 -13.68 4.04
N GLY A 172 1.82 -13.75 3.42
CA GLY A 172 2.84 -14.75 3.79
C GLY A 172 2.69 -16.13 3.12
N THR A 173 1.80 -16.30 2.14
CA THR A 173 1.71 -17.54 1.33
C THR A 173 2.87 -17.70 0.34
N GLY A 174 3.58 -16.63 -0.01
CA GLY A 174 4.80 -16.66 -0.82
C GLY A 174 4.68 -16.11 -2.24
N LYS A 175 3.58 -15.42 -2.58
CA LYS A 175 3.30 -14.83 -3.91
C LYS A 175 4.46 -14.02 -4.49
N SER A 176 4.98 -13.02 -3.76
CA SER A 176 6.12 -12.21 -4.21
C SER A 176 7.41 -13.04 -4.37
N SER A 177 7.60 -14.07 -3.54
CA SER A 177 8.76 -14.97 -3.68
C SER A 177 8.68 -15.82 -4.95
N MET A 178 7.48 -16.24 -5.36
CA MET A 178 7.26 -16.97 -6.61
C MET A 178 7.50 -16.08 -7.84
N LEU A 179 7.10 -14.81 -7.78
CA LEU A 179 7.37 -13.83 -8.83
C LEU A 179 8.87 -13.55 -8.99
N ILE A 180 9.57 -13.31 -7.88
CA ILE A 180 11.02 -13.09 -7.90
C ILE A 180 11.76 -14.34 -8.38
N ASP A 181 11.29 -15.55 -8.03
CA ASP A 181 11.84 -16.81 -8.55
C ASP A 181 11.71 -16.92 -10.07
N ALA A 182 10.52 -16.65 -10.58
CA ALA A 182 10.26 -16.68 -12.01
C ALA A 182 11.06 -15.61 -12.78
N MET A 183 11.23 -14.43 -12.21
CA MET A 183 12.10 -13.38 -12.78
C MET A 183 13.57 -13.82 -12.81
N ALA A 184 14.06 -14.47 -11.74
CA ALA A 184 15.45 -14.93 -11.67
C ALA A 184 15.77 -15.97 -12.76
N LYS A 185 14.84 -16.88 -13.11
CA LYS A 185 15.02 -17.88 -14.18
C LYS A 185 15.26 -17.26 -15.56
N VAL A 186 14.74 -16.05 -15.78
CA VAL A 186 14.96 -15.27 -17.00
C VAL A 186 15.94 -14.12 -16.81
N ASP A 187 16.64 -14.06 -15.68
CA ASP A 187 17.55 -12.97 -15.31
C ASP A 187 16.92 -11.57 -15.41
N GLY A 188 15.61 -11.47 -15.12
CA GLY A 188 14.85 -10.21 -15.23
C GLY A 188 14.57 -9.74 -16.67
N GLU A 189 15.04 -10.47 -17.69
CA GLU A 189 14.89 -10.09 -19.08
C GLU A 189 13.42 -9.94 -19.49
N GLY A 190 13.07 -8.75 -20.00
CA GLY A 190 11.70 -8.43 -20.41
C GLY A 190 10.73 -8.14 -19.26
N CYS A 191 11.21 -8.07 -18.01
CA CYS A 191 10.40 -7.86 -16.82
C CYS A 191 10.74 -6.52 -16.15
N ALA A 192 9.74 -5.89 -15.53
CA ALA A 192 9.94 -4.81 -14.57
C ALA A 192 8.97 -5.02 -13.40
N MET A 193 9.43 -4.79 -12.17
CA MET A 193 8.63 -4.99 -10.95
C MET A 193 8.70 -3.77 -10.03
N PHE A 194 7.61 -3.45 -9.34
CA PHE A 194 7.62 -2.47 -8.25
C PHE A 194 6.50 -2.71 -7.24
N ASP A 195 6.66 -2.18 -6.03
CA ASP A 195 5.65 -2.22 -4.98
C ASP A 195 4.70 -1.02 -5.05
N ALA A 196 3.40 -1.29 -5.04
CA ALA A 196 2.36 -0.28 -4.92
C ALA A 196 2.46 0.49 -3.58
N HIS A 197 1.83 1.66 -3.55
CA HIS A 197 1.84 2.53 -2.39
C HIS A 197 0.53 3.30 -2.28
N ALA A 198 0.07 3.52 -1.05
CA ALA A 198 -1.18 4.21 -0.74
C ALA A 198 -1.28 5.63 -1.34
N ASN A 199 -0.16 6.34 -1.36
CA ASN A 199 -0.03 7.68 -1.97
C ASN A 199 0.28 7.58 -3.48
N PRO A 200 -0.57 8.10 -4.37
CA PRO A 200 -0.37 8.11 -5.82
C PRO A 200 0.96 8.75 -6.27
N GLU A 201 1.47 9.77 -5.58
CA GLU A 201 2.76 10.40 -5.94
C GLU A 201 3.93 9.45 -5.72
N ILE A 202 3.89 8.68 -4.64
CA ILE A 202 4.92 7.67 -4.36
C ILE A 202 4.77 6.50 -5.33
N PHE A 203 3.54 6.11 -5.68
CA PHE A 203 3.27 5.12 -6.71
C PHE A 203 3.90 5.54 -8.05
N ARG A 204 3.64 6.79 -8.47
CA ARG A 204 4.24 7.39 -9.68
C ARG A 204 5.76 7.26 -9.64
N ILE A 205 6.42 7.73 -8.58
CA ILE A 205 7.89 7.69 -8.46
C ILE A 205 8.42 6.26 -8.54
N ARG A 206 7.76 5.28 -7.91
CA ARG A 206 8.17 3.88 -7.94
C ARG A 206 8.01 3.26 -9.33
N LEU A 207 6.90 3.54 -10.00
CA LEU A 207 6.70 3.15 -11.40
C LEU A 207 7.80 3.74 -12.29
N GLY A 208 8.11 5.03 -12.12
CA GLY A 208 9.18 5.68 -12.86
C GLY A 208 10.52 5.00 -12.67
N LYS A 209 10.91 4.73 -11.41
CA LYS A 209 12.16 4.01 -11.11
C LYS A 209 12.21 2.62 -11.76
N ALA A 210 11.12 1.86 -11.68
CA ALA A 210 11.07 0.52 -12.27
C ALA A 210 11.10 0.53 -13.79
N LEU A 211 10.66 1.62 -14.42
CA LEU A 211 10.71 1.81 -15.86
C LEU A 211 11.93 2.62 -16.33
N ASP A 212 12.89 2.94 -15.46
CA ASP A 212 13.97 3.92 -15.74
C ASP A 212 13.44 5.20 -16.43
N PHE A 213 12.31 5.68 -15.90
CA PHE A 213 11.55 6.81 -16.39
C PHE A 213 11.55 7.94 -15.36
N GLU A 214 12.26 9.02 -15.69
CA GLU A 214 12.24 10.26 -14.93
C GLU A 214 11.02 11.09 -15.35
N PHE A 215 10.16 11.43 -14.39
CA PHE A 215 9.11 12.41 -14.59
C PHE A 215 9.77 13.78 -14.58
N HIS A 216 10.17 14.24 -15.76
CA HIS A 216 10.83 15.53 -15.93
C HIS A 216 9.80 16.66 -15.78
N GLU A 217 9.47 16.97 -14.54
CA GLU A 217 8.69 18.16 -14.15
C GLU A 217 9.41 19.45 -14.60
N ASP A 218 10.74 19.40 -14.75
CA ASP A 218 11.61 20.50 -15.23
C ASP A 218 12.27 20.19 -16.60
N ASN A 219 11.49 19.84 -17.62
CA ASN A 219 11.98 19.82 -18.99
C ASN A 219 12.59 21.20 -19.36
N ILE A 220 13.69 21.23 -20.14
CA ILE A 220 14.36 22.44 -20.66
C ILE A 220 13.43 23.42 -21.40
N GLY A 221 12.18 23.04 -21.69
CA GLY A 221 11.12 24.00 -21.99
C GLY A 221 11.03 25.16 -20.98
N SER A 222 11.36 24.93 -19.70
CA SER A 222 11.54 25.98 -18.68
C SER A 222 12.62 27.01 -19.04
N LEU A 223 13.72 26.59 -19.67
CA LEU A 223 14.82 27.45 -20.12
C LEU A 223 14.37 28.45 -21.20
N PHE A 224 13.33 28.09 -21.97
CA PHE A 224 12.69 28.95 -22.97
C PHE A 224 11.36 29.56 -22.48
N SER A 225 11.02 29.41 -21.20
CA SER A 225 9.68 29.75 -20.68
C SER A 225 8.51 29.16 -21.48
N ILE A 226 8.79 28.13 -22.30
CA ILE A 226 7.77 27.29 -22.91
C ILE A 226 7.23 26.48 -21.75
N ARG A 227 6.12 26.94 -21.18
CA ARG A 227 5.36 26.19 -20.18
C ARG A 227 5.07 24.82 -20.79
N GLY A 228 5.81 23.80 -20.37
CA GLY A 228 5.33 22.43 -20.45
C GLY A 228 3.98 22.36 -19.70
N PRO A 229 3.10 21.41 -20.01
CA PRO A 229 1.87 21.23 -19.26
C PRO A 229 2.21 20.97 -17.78
N ARG A 230 2.22 22.04 -16.98
CA ARG A 230 2.48 22.03 -15.52
C ARG A 230 1.25 21.43 -14.83
N ASP A 231 1.54 20.68 -13.77
CA ASP A 231 0.60 20.04 -12.83
C ASP A 231 -0.40 19.07 -13.44
N ALA A 232 0.11 18.03 -14.10
CA ALA A 232 -0.64 16.79 -14.19
C ALA A 232 -0.46 16.03 -12.87
N GLY A 233 -1.55 15.71 -12.19
CA GLY A 233 -1.49 14.88 -10.97
C GLY A 233 -0.90 13.48 -11.26
N ALA A 234 -0.46 12.78 -10.22
CA ALA A 234 0.23 11.49 -10.32
C ALA A 234 -0.36 10.51 -11.36
N ILE A 235 -1.69 10.41 -11.43
CA ILE A 235 -2.42 9.49 -12.34
C ILE A 235 -2.12 9.79 -13.82
N LEU A 236 -2.13 11.07 -14.21
CA LEU A 236 -1.83 11.47 -15.60
C LEU A 236 -0.37 11.20 -15.96
N ASP A 237 0.54 11.33 -15.01
CA ASP A 237 1.95 11.00 -15.23
C ASP A 237 2.18 9.49 -15.35
N VAL A 238 1.49 8.68 -14.54
CA VAL A 238 1.44 7.22 -14.71
C VAL A 238 0.98 6.89 -16.13
N GLU A 239 -0.12 7.48 -16.59
CA GLU A 239 -0.64 7.30 -17.95
C GLU A 239 0.38 7.70 -19.03
N ARG A 240 1.12 8.80 -18.86
CA ARG A 240 2.19 9.21 -19.78
C ARG A 240 3.35 8.20 -19.81
N ALA A 241 3.72 7.64 -18.67
CA ALA A 241 4.76 6.61 -18.59
C ALA A 241 4.31 5.33 -19.32
N LEU A 242 3.07 4.89 -19.09
CA LEU A 242 2.48 3.71 -19.75
C LEU A 242 2.38 3.92 -21.28
N ASN A 243 2.03 5.12 -21.75
CA ASN A 243 2.05 5.46 -23.19
C ASN A 243 3.44 5.36 -23.83
N LYS A 244 4.51 5.67 -23.09
CA LYS A 244 5.89 5.49 -23.59
C LYS A 244 6.31 4.03 -23.55
N LEU A 245 5.91 3.30 -22.50
CA LEU A 245 6.12 1.86 -22.39
C LEU A 245 5.50 1.11 -23.57
N GLU A 246 4.32 1.51 -24.03
CA GLU A 246 3.66 0.89 -25.18
C GLU A 246 4.51 0.95 -26.47
N LYS A 247 5.21 2.06 -26.70
CA LYS A 247 6.13 2.19 -27.86
C LYS A 247 7.30 1.22 -27.77
N ILE A 248 7.80 0.99 -26.56
CA ILE A 248 8.91 0.08 -26.30
C ILE A 248 8.44 -1.37 -26.41
N ALA A 249 7.24 -1.67 -25.89
CA ALA A 249 6.61 -2.97 -26.00
C ALA A 249 6.41 -3.37 -27.48
N LEU A 250 5.94 -2.45 -28.33
CA LEU A 250 5.85 -2.65 -29.78
C LEU A 250 7.21 -3.01 -30.40
N LYS A 251 8.23 -2.18 -30.15
CA LYS A 251 9.58 -2.38 -30.68
C LYS A 251 10.19 -3.71 -30.21
N ARG A 252 10.10 -4.03 -28.91
CA ARG A 252 10.63 -5.29 -28.35
C ARG A 252 9.86 -6.50 -28.87
N ARG A 253 8.55 -6.40 -29.06
CA ARG A 253 7.76 -7.48 -29.64
C ARG A 253 8.18 -7.78 -31.09
N GLU A 254 8.47 -6.76 -31.90
CA GLU A 254 8.98 -6.96 -33.26
C GLU A 254 10.35 -7.64 -33.27
N GLN A 255 11.21 -7.35 -32.28
CA GLN A 255 12.58 -7.89 -32.20
C GLN A 255 12.66 -9.29 -31.56
N LEU A 256 11.94 -9.50 -30.46
CA LEU A 256 12.05 -10.69 -29.60
C LEU A 256 10.83 -11.60 -29.67
N GLY A 257 9.73 -11.14 -30.28
CA GLY A 257 8.51 -11.93 -30.47
C GLY A 257 7.71 -12.21 -29.18
N ARG A 258 8.04 -11.58 -28.04
CA ARG A 258 7.40 -11.78 -26.73
C ARG A 258 6.91 -10.45 -26.11
N PRO A 259 5.83 -10.45 -25.31
CA PRO A 259 5.37 -9.26 -24.60
C PRO A 259 6.34 -8.85 -23.49
N VAL A 260 6.31 -7.58 -23.10
CA VAL A 260 6.98 -7.12 -21.87
C VAL A 260 6.09 -7.42 -20.65
N ILE A 261 6.71 -7.73 -19.51
CA ILE A 261 6.01 -8.09 -18.28
C ILE A 261 6.15 -6.96 -17.28
N LEU A 262 5.04 -6.43 -16.79
CA LEU A 262 5.00 -5.43 -15.72
C LEU A 262 4.33 -6.02 -14.48
N ILE A 263 5.09 -6.13 -13.40
CA ILE A 263 4.65 -6.74 -12.14
C ILE A 263 4.37 -5.62 -11.14
N LEU A 264 3.10 -5.51 -10.73
CA LEU A 264 2.67 -4.60 -9.67
C LEU A 264 2.44 -5.40 -8.40
N ASN A 265 3.37 -5.26 -7.46
CA ASN A 265 3.35 -6.00 -6.20
C ASN A 265 2.62 -5.22 -5.10
N SER A 266 2.04 -5.96 -4.14
CA SER A 266 1.39 -5.40 -2.95
C SER A 266 0.27 -4.40 -3.27
N MET A 267 -0.59 -4.72 -4.24
CA MET A 267 -1.68 -3.85 -4.71
C MET A 267 -2.69 -3.51 -3.61
N HIS A 268 -2.85 -4.38 -2.61
CA HIS A 268 -3.65 -4.13 -1.42
C HIS A 268 -3.24 -2.87 -0.62
N LEU A 269 -2.02 -2.36 -0.81
CA LEU A 269 -1.56 -1.11 -0.18
C LEU A 269 -2.18 0.15 -0.80
N LEU A 270 -2.82 0.05 -1.97
CA LEU A 270 -3.66 1.14 -2.47
C LEU A 270 -4.79 1.39 -1.47
N ARG A 271 -5.21 2.65 -1.34
CA ARG A 271 -6.38 2.97 -0.52
C ARG A 271 -7.64 2.69 -1.32
N ASP A 272 -8.68 2.25 -0.63
CA ASP A 272 -10.03 2.18 -1.21
C ASP A 272 -10.71 3.56 -1.26
N ASP A 273 -9.95 4.61 -1.57
CA ASP A 273 -10.42 5.97 -1.81
C ASP A 273 -10.57 6.24 -3.31
N GLU A 274 -11.12 7.40 -3.67
CA GLU A 274 -11.35 7.80 -5.07
C GLU A 274 -10.05 7.75 -5.90
N ALA A 275 -8.96 8.32 -5.37
CA ALA A 275 -7.68 8.36 -6.07
C ALA A 275 -7.06 6.96 -6.29
N GLY A 276 -7.13 6.08 -5.29
CA GLY A 276 -6.68 4.69 -5.40
C GLY A 276 -7.52 3.89 -6.39
N LYS A 277 -8.85 4.09 -6.38
CA LYS A 277 -9.80 3.47 -7.31
C LYS A 277 -9.55 3.90 -8.76
N ASP A 278 -9.34 5.20 -8.99
CA ASP A 278 -9.05 5.76 -10.32
C ASP A 278 -7.72 5.25 -10.86
N LEU A 279 -6.69 5.17 -10.01
CA LEU A 279 -5.39 4.63 -10.38
C LEU A 279 -5.48 3.14 -10.75
N LEU A 280 -6.18 2.33 -9.94
CA LEU A 280 -6.37 0.91 -10.22
C LEU A 280 -7.15 0.70 -11.53
N GLU A 281 -8.18 1.51 -11.77
CA GLU A 281 -8.97 1.47 -12.99
C GLU A 281 -8.14 1.84 -14.23
N LEU A 282 -7.33 2.90 -14.16
CA LEU A 282 -6.40 3.28 -15.23
C LEU A 282 -5.48 2.12 -15.62
N ILE A 283 -4.86 1.48 -14.63
CA ILE A 283 -3.91 0.38 -14.87
C ILE A 283 -4.65 -0.84 -15.42
N GLN A 284 -5.87 -1.12 -14.94
CA GLN A 284 -6.69 -2.21 -15.46
C GLN A 284 -7.07 -2.00 -16.93
N GLN A 285 -7.51 -0.80 -17.31
CA GLN A 285 -7.84 -0.47 -18.70
C GLN A 285 -6.63 -0.71 -19.61
N ARG A 286 -5.43 -0.30 -19.16
CA ARG A 286 -4.17 -0.58 -19.86
C ARG A 286 -3.85 -2.07 -19.93
N ALA A 287 -4.09 -2.82 -18.86
CA ALA A 287 -3.90 -4.28 -18.82
C ALA A 287 -4.80 -5.01 -19.83
N GLU A 288 -6.09 -4.64 -19.90
CA GLU A 288 -7.03 -5.19 -20.88
C GLU A 288 -6.58 -4.93 -22.32
N MET A 289 -6.20 -3.68 -22.62
CA MET A 289 -5.74 -3.27 -23.96
C MET A 289 -4.45 -3.98 -24.37
N TRP A 290 -3.46 -4.07 -23.47
CA TRP A 290 -2.18 -4.71 -23.76
C TRP A 290 -2.26 -6.23 -23.85
N ALA A 291 -3.13 -6.85 -23.03
CA ALA A 291 -3.46 -8.26 -23.15
C ALA A 291 -4.11 -8.56 -24.51
N ALA A 292 -5.10 -7.77 -24.93
CA ALA A 292 -5.77 -7.96 -26.22
C ALA A 292 -4.82 -7.86 -27.43
N SER A 293 -3.86 -6.93 -27.35
CA SER A 293 -2.89 -6.69 -28.42
C SER A 293 -1.63 -7.56 -28.33
N ASN A 294 -1.45 -8.35 -27.26
CA ASN A 294 -0.23 -9.12 -26.97
C ASN A 294 1.05 -8.26 -26.92
N LEU A 295 0.95 -7.02 -26.43
CA LEU A 295 2.08 -6.10 -26.31
C LEU A 295 2.78 -6.20 -24.96
N ALA A 296 1.98 -6.23 -23.90
CA ALA A 296 2.46 -6.34 -22.53
C ALA A 296 1.50 -7.19 -21.70
N THR A 297 2.04 -7.85 -20.67
CA THR A 297 1.27 -8.59 -19.68
C THR A 297 1.50 -7.95 -18.32
N ILE A 298 0.41 -7.51 -17.71
CA ILE A 298 0.43 -7.00 -16.33
C ILE A 298 0.18 -8.16 -15.36
N VAL A 299 0.96 -8.22 -14.29
CA VAL A 299 0.76 -9.14 -13.18
C VAL A 299 0.52 -8.33 -11.91
N PHE A 300 -0.72 -8.34 -11.43
CA PHE A 300 -1.10 -7.77 -10.14
C PHE A 300 -0.87 -8.81 -9.04
N ASN A 301 -0.26 -8.43 -7.92
CA ASN A 301 -0.21 -9.25 -6.71
C ASN A 301 -0.89 -8.52 -5.55
N SER A 302 -1.88 -9.17 -4.94
CA SER A 302 -2.65 -8.63 -3.81
C SER A 302 -2.80 -9.67 -2.71
N ASP A 303 -2.88 -9.19 -1.47
CA ASP A 303 -3.19 -10.02 -0.31
C ASP A 303 -4.70 -9.96 -0.05
N ASP A 304 -5.28 -8.77 -0.17
CA ASP A 304 -6.68 -8.50 0.12
C ASP A 304 -7.64 -8.77 -1.06
N TYR A 305 -8.88 -9.11 -0.71
CA TYR A 305 -9.97 -9.42 -1.64
C TYR A 305 -10.54 -8.20 -2.37
N TRP A 306 -10.49 -7.00 -1.78
CA TRP A 306 -11.11 -5.80 -2.36
C TRP A 306 -10.53 -5.45 -3.75
N ILE A 307 -9.23 -5.72 -3.97
CA ILE A 307 -8.59 -5.57 -5.28
C ILE A 307 -9.25 -6.47 -6.32
N TYR A 308 -9.50 -7.73 -5.97
CA TYR A 308 -10.22 -8.66 -6.86
C TYR A 308 -11.65 -8.19 -7.11
N GLU A 309 -12.38 -7.80 -6.08
CA GLU A 309 -13.77 -7.31 -6.19
C GLU A 309 -13.88 -6.12 -7.15
N ARG A 310 -12.96 -5.16 -7.05
CA ARG A 310 -12.91 -3.99 -7.93
C ARG A 310 -12.54 -4.35 -9.36
N LEU A 311 -11.48 -5.14 -9.56
CA LEU A 311 -11.04 -5.56 -10.89
C LEU A 311 -12.08 -6.43 -11.61
N LYS A 312 -12.86 -7.24 -10.89
CA LYS A 312 -13.87 -8.12 -11.47
C LYS A 312 -14.90 -7.39 -12.34
N GLN A 313 -15.16 -6.11 -12.09
CA GLN A 313 -16.14 -5.29 -12.83
C GLN A 313 -15.79 -5.13 -14.32
N TYR A 314 -14.51 -5.07 -14.65
CA TYR A 314 -14.01 -4.84 -16.02
C TYR A 314 -13.09 -5.96 -16.52
N ALA A 315 -13.15 -7.14 -15.89
CA ALA A 315 -12.27 -8.27 -16.16
C ALA A 315 -12.76 -9.15 -17.30
N THR A 316 -12.36 -8.84 -18.53
CA THR A 316 -12.59 -9.70 -19.71
C THR A 316 -11.43 -10.68 -19.93
N ARG A 317 -10.18 -10.22 -19.71
CA ARG A 317 -8.96 -11.01 -19.96
C ARG A 317 -8.15 -11.28 -18.70
N MET A 318 -8.70 -10.98 -17.52
CA MET A 318 -8.06 -11.25 -16.25
C MET A 318 -8.09 -12.74 -15.94
N ASN A 319 -6.94 -13.32 -15.61
CA ASN A 319 -6.84 -14.65 -15.05
C ASN A 319 -6.43 -14.55 -13.58
N VAL A 320 -7.21 -15.17 -12.68
CA VAL A 320 -6.98 -15.12 -11.24
C VAL A 320 -6.24 -16.39 -10.81
N ILE A 321 -5.06 -16.21 -10.23
CA ILE A 321 -4.21 -17.29 -9.72
C ILE A 321 -4.25 -17.23 -8.20
N ARG A 322 -4.83 -18.27 -7.58
CA ARG A 322 -4.97 -18.37 -6.13
C ARG A 322 -3.76 -19.06 -5.55
N ILE A 323 -3.07 -18.42 -4.62
CA ILE A 323 -1.90 -18.96 -3.95
C ILE A 323 -2.26 -19.19 -2.48
N LEU A 324 -2.63 -20.43 -2.18
CA LEU A 324 -3.05 -20.87 -0.86
C LEU A 324 -1.87 -21.41 -0.04
N ASP A 325 -2.19 -21.77 1.21
CA ASP A 325 -1.30 -22.53 2.07
C ASP A 325 -0.90 -23.87 1.47
N LEU A 326 0.28 -24.34 1.87
CA LEU A 326 0.75 -25.66 1.48
C LEU A 326 -0.10 -26.74 2.16
N ASN A 327 -0.33 -27.85 1.45
CA ASN A 327 -0.88 -29.04 2.08
C ASN A 327 0.11 -29.65 3.09
N LYS A 328 -0.35 -30.59 3.92
CA LYS A 328 0.47 -31.21 4.96
C LYS A 328 1.80 -31.77 4.43
N SER A 329 1.73 -32.60 3.39
CA SER A 329 2.91 -33.25 2.80
C SER A 329 3.96 -32.23 2.33
N LYS A 330 3.54 -31.21 1.55
CA LYS A 330 4.44 -30.15 1.06
C LYS A 330 4.94 -29.26 2.21
N SER A 331 4.14 -29.03 3.24
CA SER A 331 4.53 -28.23 4.41
C SER A 331 5.64 -28.91 5.21
N ILE A 332 5.52 -30.22 5.46
CA ILE A 332 6.53 -30.99 6.18
C ILE A 332 7.83 -31.05 5.38
N ALA A 333 7.74 -31.32 4.06
CA ALA A 333 8.90 -31.30 3.18
C ALA A 333 9.58 -29.91 3.15
N ALA A 334 8.79 -28.83 3.09
CA ALA A 334 9.31 -27.46 3.18
C ALA A 334 10.07 -27.22 4.48
N LEU A 335 9.48 -27.63 5.60
CA LEU A 335 10.05 -27.43 6.93
C LEU A 335 11.36 -28.19 7.10
N GLN A 336 11.44 -29.43 6.61
CA GLN A 336 12.68 -30.23 6.56
C GLN A 336 13.76 -29.54 5.75
N ASN A 337 13.44 -29.11 4.52
CA ASN A 337 14.37 -28.44 3.63
C ASN A 337 14.89 -27.13 4.22
N TYR A 338 14.01 -26.32 4.82
CA TYR A 338 14.42 -25.09 5.50
C TYR A 338 15.33 -25.36 6.69
N ARG A 339 15.01 -26.40 7.49
CA ARG A 339 15.79 -26.73 8.67
C ARG A 339 17.20 -27.20 8.33
N LEU A 340 17.32 -28.07 7.33
CA LEU A 340 18.60 -28.51 6.80
C LEU A 340 19.41 -27.31 6.28
N LYS A 341 18.78 -26.37 5.57
CA LYS A 341 19.49 -25.21 5.01
C LYS A 341 19.97 -24.20 6.07
N TYR A 342 19.12 -23.86 7.03
CA TYR A 342 19.45 -22.79 7.99
C TYR A 342 20.27 -23.29 9.20
N LYS A 343 20.09 -24.56 9.59
CA LYS A 343 20.67 -25.12 10.80
C LYS A 343 21.47 -26.41 10.56
N ASN A 344 21.45 -26.95 9.34
CA ASN A 344 22.03 -28.26 9.01
C ASN A 344 21.54 -29.36 9.97
N ASP A 345 20.26 -29.28 10.32
CA ASP A 345 19.58 -30.13 11.30
C ASP A 345 18.42 -30.86 10.61
N SER A 346 18.10 -32.06 11.09
CA SER A 346 17.03 -32.92 10.56
C SER A 346 16.18 -33.43 11.73
N PRO A 347 15.18 -32.64 12.17
CA PRO A 347 14.28 -33.00 13.25
C PRO A 347 13.51 -34.27 12.94
N SER A 348 13.03 -34.95 13.99
CA SER A 348 12.15 -36.10 13.83
C SER A 348 10.84 -35.71 13.13
N MET A 349 10.25 -36.67 12.42
CA MET A 349 8.95 -36.50 11.76
C MET A 349 7.87 -36.03 12.75
N GLU A 350 7.87 -36.57 13.96
CA GLU A 350 6.93 -36.20 15.02
C GLU A 350 6.97 -34.71 15.37
N ILE A 351 8.17 -34.11 15.47
CA ILE A 351 8.30 -32.67 15.75
C ILE A 351 7.75 -31.85 14.59
N LEU A 352 8.00 -32.27 13.35
CA LEU A 352 7.55 -31.57 12.16
C LEU A 352 6.03 -31.61 12.02
N GLU A 353 5.42 -32.75 12.34
CA GLU A 353 3.97 -32.91 12.39
C GLU A 353 3.35 -32.05 13.50
N GLN A 354 3.91 -32.07 14.71
CA GLN A 354 3.44 -31.21 15.81
C GLN A 354 3.53 -29.72 15.49
N VAL A 355 4.58 -29.30 14.76
CA VAL A 355 4.68 -27.92 14.27
C VAL A 355 3.57 -27.64 13.26
N TYR A 356 3.39 -28.51 12.27
CA TYR A 356 2.35 -28.35 11.25
C TYR A 356 0.95 -28.25 11.88
N ASP A 357 0.63 -29.10 12.84
CA ASP A 357 -0.68 -29.12 13.49
C ASP A 357 -0.97 -27.81 14.27
N LYS A 358 0.07 -27.08 14.68
CA LYS A 358 -0.05 -25.76 15.34
C LYS A 358 -0.15 -24.60 14.36
N VAL A 359 0.75 -24.53 13.36
CA VAL A 359 0.89 -23.34 12.50
C VAL A 359 0.30 -23.49 11.10
N GLY A 360 -0.07 -24.70 10.70
CA GLY A 360 -0.57 -25.01 9.35
C GLY A 360 0.47 -24.84 8.25
N GLY A 361 -0.01 -24.67 7.01
CA GLY A 361 0.82 -24.63 5.80
C GLY A 361 1.31 -23.24 5.35
N ARG A 362 1.20 -22.22 6.22
CA ARG A 362 1.57 -20.84 5.91
C ARG A 362 3.08 -20.70 5.80
N MET A 363 3.58 -20.36 4.61
CA MET A 363 5.01 -20.35 4.31
C MET A 363 5.82 -19.42 5.23
N SER A 364 5.28 -18.23 5.55
CA SER A 364 5.92 -17.29 6.47
C SER A 364 6.12 -17.87 7.87
N TYR A 365 5.14 -18.61 8.40
CA TYR A 365 5.22 -19.28 9.69
C TYR A 365 6.22 -20.43 9.65
N LEU A 366 6.14 -21.31 8.63
CA LEU A 366 7.09 -22.41 8.45
C LEU A 366 8.54 -21.91 8.38
N ASN A 367 8.79 -20.84 7.63
CA ASN A 367 10.11 -20.21 7.53
C ASN A 367 10.58 -19.59 8.87
N LYS A 368 9.67 -18.97 9.63
CA LYS A 368 9.98 -18.42 10.96
C LYS A 368 10.36 -19.53 11.95
N VAL A 369 9.60 -20.63 11.96
CA VAL A 369 9.86 -21.78 12.82
C VAL A 369 11.16 -22.48 12.43
N ALA A 370 11.43 -22.68 11.13
CA ALA A 370 12.64 -23.36 10.68
C ALA A 370 13.95 -22.67 11.14
N LYS A 371 13.94 -21.33 11.22
CA LYS A 371 15.09 -20.51 11.63
C LYS A 371 15.34 -20.48 13.13
N SER A 372 14.32 -20.80 13.95
CA SER A 372 14.44 -20.73 15.40
C SER A 372 15.34 -21.84 15.95
N ASN A 373 15.76 -21.76 17.21
CA ASN A 373 16.46 -22.88 17.84
C ASN A 373 15.47 -23.95 18.29
N ASP A 374 14.36 -23.53 18.89
CA ASP A 374 13.28 -24.37 19.39
C ASP A 374 12.03 -24.19 18.51
N MET A 375 11.71 -25.21 17.73
CA MET A 375 10.64 -25.16 16.74
C MET A 375 9.26 -25.14 17.39
N LEU A 376 9.04 -25.98 18.40
CA LEU A 376 7.75 -26.12 19.07
C LEU A 376 7.40 -24.86 19.85
N ARG A 377 8.37 -24.33 20.62
CA ARG A 377 8.16 -23.06 21.33
C ARG A 377 7.85 -21.90 20.39
N THR A 378 8.50 -21.86 19.23
CA THR A 378 8.25 -20.80 18.23
C THR A 378 6.87 -20.96 17.59
N ALA A 379 6.40 -22.19 17.38
CA ALA A 379 5.04 -22.46 16.92
C ALA A 379 4.00 -21.98 17.95
N ASP A 380 4.22 -22.24 19.25
CA ASP A 380 3.36 -21.73 20.33
C ASP A 380 3.38 -20.20 20.41
N ASP A 381 4.55 -19.58 20.25
CA ASP A 381 4.69 -18.14 20.22
C ASP A 381 3.93 -17.49 19.04
N ILE A 382 3.82 -18.19 17.90
CA ILE A 382 3.00 -17.75 16.75
C ILE A 382 1.52 -17.82 17.11
N CYS A 383 1.02 -18.94 17.63
CA CYS A 383 -0.38 -19.07 18.06
C CYS A 383 -0.75 -18.00 19.10
N ARG A 384 0.11 -17.78 20.09
CA ARG A 384 -0.09 -16.73 21.09
C ARG A 384 -0.11 -15.34 20.47
N SER A 385 0.78 -15.06 19.51
CA SER A 385 0.84 -13.75 18.84
C SER A 385 -0.44 -13.45 18.05
N GLU A 386 -0.99 -14.44 17.35
CA GLU A 386 -2.24 -14.28 16.59
C GLU A 386 -3.43 -14.08 17.53
N LYS A 387 -3.50 -14.84 18.63
CA LYS A 387 -4.50 -14.61 19.69
C LYS A 387 -4.40 -13.21 20.29
N THR A 388 -3.20 -12.78 20.67
CA THR A 388 -2.96 -11.43 21.20
C THR A 388 -3.32 -10.35 20.18
N TRP A 389 -3.04 -10.58 18.89
CA TRP A 389 -3.43 -9.66 17.82
C TRP A 389 -4.95 -9.52 17.73
N PHE A 390 -5.69 -10.63 17.67
CA PHE A 390 -7.15 -10.60 17.60
C PHE A 390 -7.78 -9.93 18.84
N LEU A 391 -7.34 -10.26 20.05
CA LEU A 391 -7.82 -9.64 21.29
C LEU A 391 -7.54 -8.13 21.32
N ASN A 392 -6.34 -7.70 20.90
CA ASN A 392 -6.00 -6.27 20.89
C ASN A 392 -6.84 -5.45 19.89
N GLN A 393 -7.30 -6.08 18.80
CA GLN A 393 -8.10 -5.39 17.78
C GLN A 393 -9.61 -5.46 18.09
N CYS A 394 -10.09 -6.58 18.63
CA CYS A 394 -11.52 -6.92 18.63
C CYS A 394 -12.06 -7.41 19.98
N TRP A 395 -11.41 -7.14 21.10
CA TRP A 395 -11.98 -7.48 22.40
C TRP A 395 -13.22 -6.63 22.75
N ILE A 396 -14.18 -7.30 23.38
CA ILE A 396 -15.48 -6.77 23.81
C ILE A 396 -15.43 -6.35 25.28
N LEU A 397 -16.29 -5.41 25.68
CA LEU A 397 -16.24 -4.79 27.02
C LEU A 397 -17.39 -5.20 27.97
N GLY A 398 -18.41 -5.91 27.48
CA GLY A 398 -19.56 -6.31 28.29
C GLY A 398 -20.51 -5.16 28.62
N GLU A 399 -21.36 -5.36 29.63
CA GLU A 399 -22.39 -4.40 30.04
C GLU A 399 -21.80 -3.08 30.59
N GLU A 400 -20.62 -3.13 31.20
CA GLU A 400 -19.94 -1.99 31.81
C GLU A 400 -19.32 -1.01 30.80
N MET A 401 -19.51 -1.23 29.49
CA MET A 401 -18.96 -0.33 28.48
C MET A 401 -19.58 1.07 28.56
N ASP A 402 -18.72 2.08 28.35
CA ASP A 402 -19.11 3.47 28.21
C ASP A 402 -19.83 3.72 26.86
N ASP A 403 -20.68 4.73 26.80
CA ASP A 403 -21.41 5.12 25.58
C ASP A 403 -20.45 5.66 24.50
N ASP A 404 -19.33 6.27 24.92
CA ASP A 404 -18.33 6.88 24.01
C ASP A 404 -17.54 5.85 23.19
N VAL A 405 -17.50 4.58 23.60
CA VAL A 405 -16.75 3.51 22.90
C VAL A 405 -17.61 2.68 21.94
N MET A 406 -18.85 3.09 21.71
CA MET A 406 -19.85 2.34 20.94
C MET A 406 -19.37 1.91 19.55
N ASP A 407 -18.73 2.80 18.78
CA ASP A 407 -18.29 2.46 17.40
C ASP A 407 -17.20 1.38 17.38
N GLN A 408 -16.25 1.47 18.33
CA GLN A 408 -15.22 0.44 18.48
C GLN A 408 -15.83 -0.87 18.99
N GLN A 409 -16.84 -0.82 19.84
CA GLN A 409 -17.53 -2.03 20.33
C GLN A 409 -18.42 -2.68 19.28
N LYS A 410 -19.04 -1.90 18.37
CA LYS A 410 -19.68 -2.46 17.16
C LYS A 410 -18.67 -3.19 16.29
N TYR A 411 -17.48 -2.62 16.14
CA TYR A 411 -16.39 -3.23 15.40
C TYR A 411 -15.87 -4.52 16.07
N ALA A 412 -15.65 -4.51 17.38
CA ALA A 412 -15.16 -5.66 18.12
C ALA A 412 -16.19 -6.81 18.16
N SER A 413 -17.43 -6.49 18.56
CA SER A 413 -18.51 -7.48 18.69
C SER A 413 -18.85 -8.16 17.36
N ALA A 414 -18.87 -7.45 16.23
CA ALA A 414 -19.10 -8.04 14.92
C ALA A 414 -18.02 -9.08 14.54
N ALA A 415 -16.75 -8.82 14.88
CA ALA A 415 -15.68 -9.80 14.69
C ALA A 415 -15.83 -11.02 15.61
N MET A 416 -16.20 -10.81 16.88
CA MET A 416 -16.43 -11.89 17.85
C MET A 416 -17.59 -12.80 17.45
N VAL A 417 -18.70 -12.22 16.98
CA VAL A 417 -19.85 -12.97 16.47
C VAL A 417 -19.47 -13.81 15.25
N LEU A 418 -18.66 -13.25 14.33
CA LEU A 418 -18.18 -14.01 13.17
C LEU A 418 -17.21 -15.14 13.57
N ALA A 419 -16.29 -14.86 14.50
CA ALA A 419 -15.37 -15.87 15.04
C ALA A 419 -16.14 -17.02 15.70
N LYS A 420 -17.14 -16.70 16.53
CA LYS A 420 -18.04 -17.69 17.14
C LYS A 420 -18.76 -18.51 16.07
N ALA A 421 -19.31 -17.86 15.04
CA ALA A 421 -20.02 -18.56 13.96
C ALA A 421 -19.11 -19.53 13.18
N LEU A 422 -17.82 -19.21 13.00
CA LEU A 422 -16.85 -20.13 12.40
C LEU A 422 -16.56 -21.32 13.32
N VAL A 423 -16.41 -21.09 14.62
CA VAL A 423 -16.18 -22.16 15.63
C VAL A 423 -17.41 -23.08 15.73
N ASP A 424 -18.61 -22.52 15.71
CA ASP A 424 -19.84 -23.32 15.75
C ASP A 424 -20.04 -24.11 14.45
N LEU A 425 -19.77 -23.50 13.30
CA LEU A 425 -19.79 -24.21 12.01
C LEU A 425 -18.78 -25.36 11.98
N GLU A 426 -17.59 -25.18 12.56
CA GLU A 426 -16.58 -26.24 12.65
C GLU A 426 -17.07 -27.46 13.45
N LYS A 427 -17.86 -27.26 14.52
CA LYS A 427 -18.46 -28.36 15.29
C LYS A 427 -19.48 -29.15 14.48
N GLU A 428 -20.11 -28.53 13.49
CA GLU A 428 -21.10 -29.14 12.60
C GLU A 428 -20.47 -29.82 11.36
N MET A 429 -19.18 -29.60 11.09
CA MET A 429 -18.49 -30.17 9.93
C MET A 429 -18.20 -31.66 10.12
N ASP A 430 -18.50 -32.46 9.09
CA ASP A 430 -18.20 -33.90 9.06
C ASP A 430 -16.69 -34.20 9.18
N LYS A 431 -15.85 -33.30 8.66
CA LYS A 431 -14.39 -33.44 8.60
C LYS A 431 -13.71 -32.08 8.77
N THR A 432 -12.83 -32.00 9.76
CA THR A 432 -11.97 -30.83 10.03
C THR A 432 -10.50 -31.10 9.70
N TYR A 433 -10.16 -32.35 9.39
CA TYR A 433 -8.81 -32.79 9.07
C TYR A 433 -8.83 -33.89 8.01
N ASP A 434 -7.89 -33.81 7.08
CA ASP A 434 -7.60 -34.82 6.07
C ASP A 434 -6.13 -35.23 6.17
N SER A 435 -5.82 -36.52 6.01
CA SER A 435 -4.44 -37.01 6.17
C SER A 435 -3.47 -36.45 5.13
N ASP A 436 -3.96 -36.18 3.92
CA ASP A 436 -3.15 -35.82 2.76
C ASP A 436 -3.15 -34.30 2.57
N HIS A 437 -4.32 -33.68 2.70
CA HIS A 437 -4.50 -32.24 2.57
C HIS A 437 -4.15 -31.47 3.85
N GLY A 438 -4.45 -32.03 5.03
CA GLY A 438 -4.23 -31.44 6.35
C GLY A 438 -5.46 -30.73 6.92
N HIS A 439 -5.26 -29.58 7.55
CA HIS A 439 -6.36 -28.83 8.17
C HIS A 439 -7.39 -28.32 7.16
N ILE A 440 -8.67 -28.57 7.44
CA ILE A 440 -9.81 -28.03 6.70
C ILE A 440 -10.49 -27.00 7.60
N LEU A 441 -10.34 -25.73 7.27
CA LEU A 441 -10.94 -24.63 8.03
C LEU A 441 -12.41 -24.43 7.64
N PRO A 442 -13.28 -24.01 8.58
CA PRO A 442 -14.65 -23.63 8.26
C PRO A 442 -14.69 -22.41 7.33
N GLU A 443 -15.63 -22.43 6.38
CA GLU A 443 -15.81 -21.36 5.39
C GLU A 443 -17.27 -20.91 5.31
N ILE A 444 -17.51 -19.61 5.52
CA ILE A 444 -18.82 -18.98 5.42
C ILE A 444 -18.88 -18.15 4.14
N PRO A 445 -19.91 -18.30 3.27
CA PRO A 445 -20.08 -17.39 2.13
C PRO A 445 -20.14 -15.92 2.55
N LEU A 446 -19.50 -15.02 1.81
CA LEU A 446 -19.36 -13.60 2.16
C LEU A 446 -20.70 -12.91 2.48
N HIS A 447 -21.76 -13.21 1.71
CA HIS A 447 -23.08 -12.65 1.98
C HIS A 447 -23.67 -13.13 3.33
N LYS A 448 -23.40 -14.38 3.72
CA LYS A 448 -23.82 -14.92 5.02
C LYS A 448 -22.98 -14.35 6.16
N ALA A 449 -21.68 -14.20 5.96
CA ALA A 449 -20.80 -13.54 6.94
C ALA A 449 -21.31 -12.11 7.22
N ARG A 450 -21.63 -11.35 6.16
CA ARG A 450 -22.26 -10.03 6.27
C ARG A 450 -23.60 -10.05 7.02
N GLN A 451 -24.42 -11.09 6.83
CA GLN A 451 -25.68 -11.26 7.57
C GLN A 451 -25.44 -11.53 9.06
N ILE A 452 -24.53 -12.44 9.38
CA ILE A 452 -24.17 -12.82 10.76
C ILE A 452 -23.66 -11.62 11.54
N MET A 453 -22.79 -10.81 10.92
CA MET A 453 -22.17 -9.66 11.56
C MET A 453 -23.10 -8.46 11.69
N THR A 454 -24.17 -8.39 10.87
CA THR A 454 -25.07 -7.24 10.66
C THR A 454 -24.41 -5.95 10.14
N ARG A 455 -23.10 -5.77 10.37
CA ARG A 455 -22.24 -4.71 9.83
C ARG A 455 -21.40 -5.21 8.66
N ALA A 456 -22.00 -5.19 7.49
CA ALA A 456 -21.42 -5.70 6.25
C ALA A 456 -20.16 -4.93 5.78
N ASP A 457 -19.97 -3.70 6.24
CA ASP A 457 -18.86 -2.81 5.89
C ASP A 457 -17.54 -3.20 6.58
N PHE A 458 -17.60 -3.81 7.76
CA PHE A 458 -16.37 -4.14 8.51
C PHE A 458 -15.57 -5.30 7.91
N ILE A 459 -16.19 -6.17 7.12
CA ILE A 459 -15.52 -7.39 6.63
C ILE A 459 -14.26 -7.11 5.82
N GLN A 460 -14.26 -6.04 5.02
CA GLN A 460 -13.09 -5.63 4.24
C GLN A 460 -11.94 -5.16 5.14
N SER A 461 -12.27 -4.44 6.23
CA SER A 461 -11.25 -3.99 7.17
C SER A 461 -10.61 -5.17 7.90
N TYR A 462 -11.39 -6.19 8.30
CA TYR A 462 -10.83 -7.36 8.98
C TYR A 462 -9.93 -8.20 8.06
N ASP A 463 -10.24 -8.26 6.77
CA ASP A 463 -9.39 -8.83 5.72
C ASP A 463 -8.05 -8.08 5.64
N ALA A 464 -8.09 -6.75 5.55
CA ALA A 464 -6.89 -5.91 5.48
C ALA A 464 -5.97 -6.04 6.71
N ILE A 465 -6.52 -6.32 7.90
CA ILE A 465 -5.75 -6.56 9.13
C ILE A 465 -5.47 -8.05 9.42
N ASN A 466 -5.76 -8.95 8.47
CA ASN A 466 -5.47 -10.39 8.52
C ASN A 466 -6.15 -11.12 9.70
N LEU A 467 -7.39 -10.75 10.07
CA LEU A 467 -8.17 -11.51 11.06
C LEU A 467 -9.02 -12.60 10.39
N PHE A 468 -9.72 -12.21 9.33
CA PHE A 468 -10.45 -13.11 8.45
C PHE A 468 -9.83 -13.00 7.05
N ALA A 469 -9.86 -14.08 6.28
CA ALA A 469 -9.46 -14.05 4.87
C ALA A 469 -10.68 -14.27 3.99
N ILE A 470 -10.77 -13.52 2.90
CA ILE A 470 -11.80 -13.70 1.87
C ILE A 470 -11.15 -14.28 0.60
N ASP A 471 -11.44 -15.54 0.27
CA ASP A 471 -11.01 -16.11 -1.01
C ASP A 471 -11.79 -15.45 -2.17
N SER A 472 -11.20 -15.46 -3.36
CA SER A 472 -11.80 -15.11 -4.65
C SER A 472 -13.14 -15.79 -4.96
N ASN A 473 -13.46 -16.93 -4.32
CA ASN A 473 -14.80 -17.55 -4.36
C ASN A 473 -15.82 -16.88 -3.41
N ALA A 474 -15.46 -15.74 -2.81
CA ALA A 474 -16.22 -15.02 -1.80
C ALA A 474 -16.56 -15.91 -0.59
N LYS A 475 -15.56 -16.63 -0.08
CA LYS A 475 -15.63 -17.46 1.12
C LYS A 475 -14.79 -16.83 2.22
N VAL A 476 -15.37 -16.67 3.40
CA VAL A 476 -14.77 -16.07 4.58
C VAL A 476 -14.35 -17.17 5.53
N ARG A 477 -13.09 -17.13 5.97
CA ARG A 477 -12.51 -18.05 6.96
C ARG A 477 -11.60 -17.29 7.90
N ALA A 478 -11.13 -17.93 8.97
CA ALA A 478 -10.00 -17.42 9.74
C ALA A 478 -8.78 -17.25 8.82
N ASP A 479 -7.99 -16.20 8.99
CA ASP A 479 -6.84 -15.92 8.11
C ASP A 479 -5.87 -17.12 8.03
N SER A 480 -5.65 -17.80 9.16
CA SER A 480 -4.70 -18.90 9.28
C SER A 480 -5.13 -19.93 10.33
N VAL A 481 -4.45 -21.08 10.35
CA VAL A 481 -4.67 -22.11 11.38
C VAL A 481 -4.43 -21.57 12.80
N PRO A 482 -3.34 -20.84 13.10
CA PRO A 482 -3.17 -20.12 14.37
C PRO A 482 -4.32 -19.19 14.74
N MET A 483 -4.88 -18.45 13.78
CA MET A 483 -6.02 -17.57 14.03
C MET A 483 -7.28 -18.36 14.36
N MET A 484 -7.54 -19.46 13.66
CA MET A 484 -8.65 -20.36 14.00
C MET A 484 -8.47 -20.98 15.41
N ASN A 485 -7.24 -21.37 15.77
CA ASN A 485 -6.93 -21.85 17.12
C ASN A 485 -7.24 -20.77 18.16
N ALA A 486 -6.91 -19.50 17.88
CA ALA A 486 -7.25 -18.38 18.77
C ALA A 486 -8.77 -18.23 18.94
N PHE A 487 -9.56 -18.35 17.87
CA PHE A 487 -11.02 -18.31 17.96
C PHE A 487 -11.56 -19.43 18.84
N ARG A 488 -11.07 -20.66 18.66
CA ARG A 488 -11.48 -21.80 19.51
C ARG A 488 -11.18 -21.57 20.98
N GLU A 489 -9.97 -21.07 21.29
CA GLU A 489 -9.60 -20.80 22.68
C GLU A 489 -10.48 -19.73 23.31
N ILE A 490 -10.74 -18.62 22.60
CA ILE A 490 -11.54 -17.50 23.12
C ILE A 490 -13.00 -17.92 23.31
N CYS A 491 -13.59 -18.59 22.32
CA CYS A 491 -14.98 -19.05 22.41
C CYS A 491 -15.17 -20.17 23.44
N ALA A 492 -14.09 -20.80 23.91
CA ALA A 492 -14.12 -21.80 24.97
C ALA A 492 -13.91 -21.20 26.38
N GLU A 493 -13.64 -19.89 26.50
CA GLU A 493 -13.51 -19.23 27.80
C GLU A 493 -14.86 -19.25 28.57
N GLU A 494 -14.79 -19.54 29.86
CA GLU A 494 -15.98 -19.62 30.72
C GLU A 494 -16.68 -18.25 30.78
N GLY A 495 -17.99 -18.22 30.51
CA GLY A 495 -18.78 -16.99 30.49
C GLY A 495 -18.63 -16.15 29.20
N PHE A 496 -17.88 -16.60 28.19
CA PHE A 496 -17.70 -15.86 26.93
C PHE A 496 -19.04 -15.52 26.25
N ASP A 497 -19.94 -16.48 26.13
CA ASP A 497 -21.23 -16.29 25.46
C ASP A 497 -22.10 -15.23 26.17
N GLU A 498 -22.12 -15.27 27.50
CA GLU A 498 -22.85 -14.30 28.33
C GLU A 498 -22.22 -12.90 28.21
N TYR A 499 -20.89 -12.83 28.19
CA TYR A 499 -20.16 -11.57 28.06
C TYR A 499 -20.34 -10.93 26.67
N LEU A 500 -20.40 -11.76 25.62
CA LEU A 500 -20.72 -11.32 24.26
C LEU A 500 -22.16 -10.81 24.16
N GLU A 501 -23.13 -11.54 24.69
CA GLU A 501 -24.53 -11.12 24.68
C GLU A 501 -24.72 -9.81 25.45
N ALA A 502 -24.11 -9.68 26.64
CA ALA A 502 -24.14 -8.45 27.43
C ALA A 502 -23.56 -7.24 26.66
N THR A 503 -22.52 -7.45 25.86
CA THR A 503 -21.96 -6.42 24.97
C THR A 503 -22.97 -6.02 23.88
N LEU A 504 -23.60 -7.00 23.23
CA LEU A 504 -24.57 -6.76 22.15
C LEU A 504 -25.82 -6.03 22.67
N ASP A 505 -26.34 -6.46 23.82
CA ASP A 505 -27.49 -5.83 24.48
C ASP A 505 -27.20 -4.39 24.88
N ARG A 506 -26.00 -4.14 25.43
CA ARG A 506 -25.57 -2.80 25.79
C ARG A 506 -25.41 -1.89 24.57
N ILE A 507 -24.83 -2.37 23.46
CA ILE A 507 -24.80 -1.61 22.19
C ILE A 507 -26.22 -1.27 21.73
N SER A 508 -27.13 -2.24 21.75
CA SER A 508 -28.53 -2.07 21.36
C SER A 508 -29.25 -1.03 22.23
N ALA A 509 -29.01 -1.07 23.55
CA ALA A 509 -29.56 -0.10 24.50
C ALA A 509 -29.08 1.32 24.20
N ILE A 510 -27.78 1.54 23.98
CA ILE A 510 -27.26 2.88 23.70
C ILE A 510 -27.75 3.40 22.33
N GLU A 511 -27.82 2.54 21.31
CA GLU A 511 -28.43 2.93 20.03
C GLU A 511 -29.91 3.30 20.17
N SER A 512 -30.65 2.62 21.05
CA SER A 512 -32.07 2.91 21.30
C SER A 512 -32.26 4.30 21.92
N LEU A 513 -31.37 4.69 22.85
CA LEU A 513 -31.35 6.03 23.47
C LEU A 513 -31.02 7.12 22.45
N GLY A 514 -30.08 6.85 21.53
CA GLY A 514 -29.75 7.78 20.45
C GLY A 514 -30.88 7.99 19.43
N ARG A 515 -31.80 7.03 19.30
CA ARG A 515 -32.97 7.11 18.40
C ARG A 515 -34.16 7.83 19.03
N THR A 516 -34.23 7.92 20.36
CA THR A 516 -35.25 8.73 21.04
C THR A 516 -34.93 10.22 20.87
N ARG A 517 -35.71 10.91 20.03
CA ARG A 517 -35.63 12.37 19.90
C ARG A 517 -36.17 13.02 21.17
N GLU A 518 -35.34 13.78 21.86
CA GLU A 518 -35.78 14.69 22.91
C GLU A 518 -36.57 15.86 22.27
N LEU A 519 -37.81 16.04 22.68
CA LEU A 519 -38.64 17.18 22.27
C LEU A 519 -38.45 18.33 23.28
N THR A 520 -37.39 19.11 23.07
CA THR A 520 -37.12 20.27 23.91
C THR A 520 -37.93 21.49 23.44
N ILE A 521 -38.91 21.92 24.23
CA ILE A 521 -39.74 23.09 23.92
C ILE A 521 -39.09 24.34 24.55
N LYS A 522 -38.32 25.08 23.75
CA LYS A 522 -37.50 26.22 24.22
C LYS A 522 -38.30 27.38 24.82
N ASP A 523 -39.52 27.64 24.34
CA ASP A 523 -40.32 28.77 24.81
C ASP A 523 -40.89 28.56 26.22
N LEU A 524 -40.76 27.36 26.77
CA LEU A 524 -41.11 27.03 28.15
C LEU A 524 -39.94 27.19 29.11
N TRP A 525 -38.73 27.42 28.59
CA TRP A 525 -37.57 27.75 29.40
C TRP A 525 -37.77 29.11 30.09
N HIS A 526 -37.13 29.30 31.25
CA HIS A 526 -37.26 30.52 32.07
C HIS A 526 -38.70 30.89 32.48
N GLY A 527 -39.60 29.89 32.57
CA GLY A 527 -40.97 30.10 33.04
C GLY A 527 -41.94 30.60 31.97
N GLY A 528 -41.62 30.42 30.68
CA GLY A 528 -42.57 30.68 29.62
C GLY A 528 -43.78 29.74 29.66
N LYS A 529 -44.89 30.15 29.04
CA LYS A 529 -46.19 29.47 29.11
C LYS A 529 -46.85 29.48 27.74
N TYR A 530 -47.45 28.36 27.34
CA TYR A 530 -48.33 28.32 26.17
C TYR A 530 -49.78 28.43 26.60
N ARG A 531 -50.52 29.34 25.97
CA ARG A 531 -51.96 29.47 26.19
C ARG A 531 -52.71 29.05 24.94
N VAL A 532 -53.37 27.90 25.01
CA VAL A 532 -54.27 27.42 23.96
C VAL A 532 -55.67 27.96 24.28
N LYS A 533 -56.22 28.76 23.38
CA LYS A 533 -57.61 29.26 23.48
C LYS A 533 -58.47 28.50 22.48
N THR A 534 -59.62 28.01 22.91
CA THR A 534 -60.62 27.41 22.01
C THR A 534 -61.73 28.43 21.76
N GLU A 535 -61.91 28.82 20.50
CA GLU A 535 -62.97 29.72 20.05
C GLU A 535 -64.03 28.92 19.28
N GLY A 536 -65.30 29.20 19.58
CA GLY A 536 -66.42 28.61 18.83
C GLY A 536 -66.60 29.27 17.46
N TRP A 537 -67.45 28.67 16.62
CA TRP A 537 -67.73 29.09 15.23
C TRP A 537 -68.11 30.59 15.03
N LYS A 538 -68.55 31.27 16.09
CA LYS A 538 -68.89 32.71 16.07
C LYS A 538 -67.82 33.61 16.73
N GLY A 539 -66.62 33.11 16.98
CA GLY A 539 -65.53 33.85 17.64
C GLY A 539 -65.72 34.07 19.14
N GLN A 540 -66.68 33.37 19.78
CA GLN A 540 -66.82 33.39 21.24
C GLN A 540 -65.84 32.40 21.86
N ALA A 541 -65.01 32.89 22.78
CA ALA A 541 -64.10 32.05 23.57
C ALA A 541 -64.92 31.08 24.44
N THR A 542 -64.76 29.78 24.20
CA THR A 542 -65.50 28.70 24.90
C THR A 542 -64.68 28.04 26.01
N GLY A 543 -63.36 28.29 26.04
CA GLY A 543 -62.45 27.79 27.06
C GLY A 543 -60.99 28.02 26.68
N GLY A 544 -60.06 27.68 27.59
CA GLY A 544 -58.64 27.71 27.29
C GLY A 544 -57.82 26.89 28.27
N LEU A 545 -56.74 26.29 27.78
CA LEU A 545 -55.76 25.53 28.55
C LEU A 545 -54.44 26.31 28.57
N THR A 546 -53.83 26.47 29.74
CA THR A 546 -52.48 27.03 29.85
C THR A 546 -51.52 25.91 30.27
N PHE A 547 -50.48 25.70 29.49
CA PHE A 547 -49.39 24.77 29.79
C PHE A 547 -48.20 25.56 30.30
N GLU A 548 -47.69 25.19 31.48
CA GLU A 548 -46.54 25.82 32.13
C GLU A 548 -45.60 24.76 32.71
N VAL A 549 -44.32 25.12 32.87
CA VAL A 549 -43.32 24.25 33.49
C VAL A 549 -43.48 24.34 35.00
N GLU A 550 -43.80 23.22 35.63
CA GLU A 550 -43.81 23.09 37.09
C GLU A 550 -42.36 23.17 37.59
N LYS A 551 -42.08 24.15 38.47
CA LYS A 551 -40.75 24.28 39.08
C LYS A 551 -40.60 23.20 40.17
N PRO A 552 -39.45 22.52 40.26
CA PRO A 552 -39.19 21.65 41.41
C PRO A 552 -39.28 22.47 42.71
N PRO A 553 -39.76 21.88 43.82
CA PRO A 553 -39.83 22.57 45.10
C PRO A 553 -38.43 23.02 45.51
N GLU A 554 -38.27 24.30 45.84
CA GLU A 554 -37.03 24.84 46.40
C GLU A 554 -36.79 24.14 47.76
N GLU A 555 -35.71 23.37 47.87
CA GLU A 555 -35.21 22.97 49.18
C GLU A 555 -34.82 24.24 49.92
N GLU A 556 -35.52 24.53 51.03
CA GLU A 556 -35.16 25.63 51.92
C GLU A 556 -33.74 25.36 52.46
N ASP A 557 -32.77 26.10 51.91
CA ASP A 557 -31.43 26.27 52.48
C ASP A 557 -31.58 26.75 53.93
N LYS A 558 -31.46 25.82 54.88
CA LYS A 558 -31.27 26.12 56.30
C LYS A 558 -29.78 26.29 56.56
N ASP A 559 -29.29 27.49 56.33
CA ASP A 559 -28.07 27.98 56.98
C ASP A 559 -28.41 29.24 57.79
N ASP A 560 -28.18 29.13 59.12
CA ASP A 560 -27.81 30.16 60.10
C ASP A 560 -28.56 30.07 61.45
N ALA A 561 -28.06 29.22 62.35
CA ALA A 561 -27.77 29.49 63.78
C ALA A 561 -27.36 28.22 64.55
#